data_AF-A0A946NM46-F1
#
_entry.id   AF-A0A946NM46-F1
#
_cell.length_a   1.000
_cell.length_b   1.000
_cell.length_c   1.000
_cell.angle_alpha   90.00
_cell.angle_beta   90.00
_cell.angle_gamma   90.00
#
_symmetry.space_group_name_H-M   'P 1'
#
loop_
_entity.id
_entity.type
_entity.pdbx_description
1 polymer ?
#
loop_
_entity_poly.entity_id
_entity_poly.type
_entity_poly.pdbx_seq_one_letter_code
_entity_poly.pdbx_strand_id
1 'polypeptide(L)'
;MRLNLTDDSVVAWLGQFDGNDELIARRLLQNILYVSADTFQDELSKLILSLEDNPENLVALYAERKIRTRLGVANRLFKESNTKVKRAYGAGPSPVQSQHYGRHETGSEGIVANLITQINRQRKQFFFDHPGPNIIRKKRIRRFVLVTDFIGTGNQSSIYLDAAWRLATTKSWWSGKFLRFEVVCYAATPQGIEKVENHQCCPTIRQVKACPTLSILSPYGTDEFLSLCERYGPRDSEMTIPRLGYGEIGALIAFAHGMPNNGPRMLFKSSRNWQPLFPSRVTSTVKLIDFENKKTELAKRLEILRENKISELVHRSGLHPKNGLSILILAALKKRPRTAEAASARSGLGLAETIKVLERAYKDGWIDQNNKLTPDAYRELKFLRNQTKAVTTRYVSNERFYFPNSLRAPMEKFS
;
A
#
# COMPACT_ATOMS: atom_id res chain seq x y z
N MET A 1 -8.22 -0.49 -8.98
CA MET A 1 -9.56 -0.44 -8.38
C MET A 1 -9.79 0.81 -7.57
N ARG A 2 -11.05 1.25 -7.50
CA ARG A 2 -11.56 2.26 -6.57
C ARG A 2 -12.96 1.86 -6.10
N LEU A 3 -13.39 2.43 -4.98
CA LEU A 3 -14.76 2.30 -4.52
C LEU A 3 -15.73 2.98 -5.50
N ASN A 4 -16.84 2.33 -5.83
CA ASN A 4 -17.92 2.99 -6.55
C ASN A 4 -18.70 3.91 -5.59
N LEU A 5 -18.52 5.22 -5.72
CA LEU A 5 -19.21 6.20 -4.86
C LEU A 5 -20.72 6.32 -5.11
N THR A 6 -21.24 5.65 -6.15
CA THR A 6 -22.68 5.57 -6.45
C THR A 6 -23.30 4.24 -6.04
N ASP A 7 -22.53 3.33 -5.43
CA ASP A 7 -23.07 2.09 -4.87
C ASP A 7 -24.01 2.41 -3.70
N ASP A 8 -25.15 1.72 -3.63
CA ASP A 8 -26.20 2.01 -2.63
C ASP A 8 -25.67 1.93 -1.19
N SER A 9 -24.78 0.97 -0.90
CA SER A 9 -24.17 0.83 0.43
C SER A 9 -23.27 2.03 0.76
N VAL A 10 -22.56 2.55 -0.24
CA VAL A 10 -21.69 3.71 -0.09
C VAL A 10 -22.50 4.99 0.06
N VAL A 11 -23.56 5.15 -0.75
CA VAL A 11 -24.49 6.29 -0.65
C VAL A 11 -25.18 6.29 0.71
N ALA A 12 -25.69 5.14 1.17
CA ALA A 12 -26.29 5.01 2.49
C ALA A 12 -25.29 5.33 3.61
N TRP A 13 -24.04 4.86 3.49
CA TRP A 13 -23.00 5.18 4.47
C TRP A 13 -22.68 6.68 4.51
N LEU A 14 -22.60 7.33 3.35
CA LEU A 14 -22.36 8.78 3.23
C LEU A 14 -23.55 9.61 3.73
N GLY A 15 -24.78 9.10 3.60
CA GLY A 15 -25.99 9.76 4.11
C GLY A 15 -26.07 9.84 5.65
N GLN A 16 -25.15 9.21 6.38
CA GLN A 16 -25.07 9.32 7.85
C GLN A 16 -24.26 10.53 8.34
N PHE A 17 -23.63 11.31 7.45
CA PHE A 17 -22.79 12.46 7.81
C PHE A 17 -23.54 13.78 7.67
N ASP A 18 -23.31 14.70 8.60
CA ASP A 18 -23.96 16.01 8.61
C ASP A 18 -23.19 17.05 7.77
N GLY A 19 -23.91 17.78 6.92
CA GLY A 19 -23.39 18.96 6.22
C GLY A 19 -22.09 18.73 5.46
N ASN A 20 -21.04 19.48 5.80
CA ASN A 20 -19.74 19.41 5.12
C ASN A 20 -18.96 18.10 5.41
N ASP A 21 -19.40 17.32 6.41
CA ASP A 21 -18.73 16.07 6.77
C ASP A 21 -18.88 15.00 5.71
N GLU A 22 -19.97 15.01 4.95
CA GLU A 22 -20.16 14.11 3.81
C GLU A 22 -19.06 14.31 2.75
N LEU A 23 -18.71 15.57 2.46
CA LEU A 23 -17.64 15.91 1.50
C LEU A 23 -16.26 15.50 2.01
N ILE A 24 -16.03 15.56 3.32
CA ILE A 24 -14.81 15.03 3.94
C ILE A 24 -14.80 13.50 3.84
N ALA A 25 -15.91 12.83 4.16
CA ALA A 25 -16.05 11.38 4.09
C ALA A 25 -15.84 10.83 2.67
N ARG A 26 -16.40 11.49 1.64
CA ARG A 26 -16.15 11.14 0.23
C ARG A 26 -14.66 11.21 -0.12
N ARG A 27 -13.96 12.25 0.32
CA ARG A 27 -12.51 12.38 0.10
C ARG A 27 -11.71 11.34 0.89
N LEU A 28 -12.14 10.98 2.09
CA LEU A 28 -11.52 9.90 2.86
C LEU A 28 -11.58 8.58 2.08
N LEU A 29 -12.76 8.20 1.57
CA LEU A 29 -12.96 6.96 0.81
C LEU A 29 -12.10 6.90 -0.45
N GLN A 30 -11.87 8.04 -1.12
CA GLN A 30 -11.00 8.13 -2.29
C GLN A 30 -9.52 7.85 -1.98
N ASN A 31 -9.09 7.99 -0.72
CA ASN A 31 -7.73 7.72 -0.28
C ASN A 31 -7.53 6.29 0.24
N ILE A 32 -8.59 5.48 0.34
CA ILE A 32 -8.46 4.07 0.74
C ILE A 32 -7.84 3.28 -0.41
N LEU A 33 -6.74 2.59 -0.11
CA LEU A 33 -6.12 1.63 -1.02
C LEU A 33 -6.93 0.33 -1.01
N TYR A 34 -7.64 0.06 -2.10
CA TYR A 34 -8.36 -1.20 -2.30
C TYR A 34 -7.48 -2.22 -3.02
N VAL A 35 -7.44 -3.44 -2.48
CA VAL A 35 -6.60 -4.53 -2.99
C VAL A 35 -7.49 -5.74 -3.26
N SER A 36 -7.65 -6.12 -4.53
CA SER A 36 -8.35 -7.36 -4.90
C SER A 36 -7.54 -8.60 -4.54
N ALA A 37 -8.20 -9.76 -4.50
CA ALA A 37 -7.52 -11.04 -4.30
C ALA A 37 -6.47 -11.29 -5.38
N ASP A 38 -6.78 -11.01 -6.65
CA ASP A 38 -5.86 -11.22 -7.77
C ASP A 38 -4.65 -10.28 -7.70
N THR A 39 -4.85 -8.99 -7.43
CA THR A 39 -3.74 -8.03 -7.27
C THR A 39 -2.88 -8.39 -6.07
N PHE A 40 -3.50 -8.77 -4.94
CA PHE A 40 -2.76 -9.25 -3.77
C PHE A 40 -1.87 -10.44 -4.12
N GLN A 41 -2.46 -11.48 -4.74
CA GLN A 41 -1.75 -12.70 -5.08
C GLN A 41 -0.64 -12.44 -6.09
N ASP A 42 -0.90 -11.71 -7.17
CA ASP A 42 0.08 -11.41 -8.22
C ASP A 42 1.25 -10.56 -7.70
N GLU A 43 0.97 -9.42 -7.06
CA GLU A 43 2.03 -8.51 -6.62
C GLU A 43 2.86 -9.08 -5.46
N LEU A 44 2.23 -9.75 -4.49
CA LEU A 44 2.96 -10.40 -3.39
C LEU A 44 3.77 -11.60 -3.89
N SER A 45 3.24 -12.39 -4.85
CA SER A 45 4.01 -13.46 -5.50
C SER A 45 5.26 -12.92 -6.16
N LYS A 46 5.14 -11.84 -6.96
CA LYS A 46 6.26 -11.19 -7.63
C LYS A 46 7.32 -10.72 -6.64
N LEU A 47 6.90 -10.16 -5.50
CA LEU A 47 7.84 -9.74 -4.46
C LEU A 47 8.58 -10.92 -3.82
N ILE A 48 7.88 -12.01 -3.49
CA ILE A 48 8.52 -13.21 -2.93
C ILE A 48 9.44 -13.88 -3.96
N LEU A 49 9.05 -13.96 -5.23
CA LEU A 49 9.89 -14.50 -6.30
C LEU A 49 11.14 -13.64 -6.54
N SER A 50 11.08 -12.33 -6.31
CA SER A 50 12.25 -11.44 -6.37
C SER A 50 13.32 -11.77 -5.33
N LEU A 51 13.01 -12.60 -4.33
CA LEU A 51 13.98 -13.11 -3.37
C LEU A 51 14.88 -14.19 -3.99
N GLU A 52 14.60 -14.68 -5.20
CA GLU A 52 15.48 -15.55 -5.98
C GLU A 52 16.68 -14.76 -6.55
N ASP A 53 17.37 -14.01 -5.68
CA ASP A 53 18.47 -13.12 -6.04
C ASP A 53 19.83 -13.83 -6.10
N ASN A 54 20.01 -14.86 -5.29
CA ASN A 54 21.23 -15.68 -5.26
C ASN A 54 20.88 -17.17 -5.06
N PRO A 55 21.32 -18.07 -5.96
CA PRO A 55 21.04 -19.50 -5.87
C PRO A 55 21.54 -20.20 -4.60
N GLU A 56 22.57 -19.67 -3.94
CA GLU A 56 23.13 -20.23 -2.71
C GLU A 56 22.31 -19.85 -1.45
N ASN A 57 21.41 -18.88 -1.57
CA ASN A 57 20.64 -18.34 -0.46
C ASN A 57 19.20 -18.89 -0.45
N LEU A 58 19.07 -20.19 -0.18
CA LEU A 58 17.77 -20.83 -0.02
C LEU A 58 16.91 -20.14 1.04
N VAL A 59 15.60 -20.11 0.79
CA VAL A 59 14.62 -19.31 1.53
C VAL A 59 13.62 -20.20 2.25
N ALA A 60 13.50 -20.05 3.57
CA ALA A 60 12.37 -20.58 4.32
C ALA A 60 11.27 -19.52 4.42
N LEU A 61 10.08 -19.85 3.90
CA LEU A 61 8.90 -19.00 3.96
C LEU A 61 7.99 -19.46 5.11
N TYR A 62 7.52 -18.50 5.91
CA TYR A 62 6.56 -18.73 6.98
C TYR A 62 5.42 -17.73 6.87
N ALA A 63 4.18 -18.21 6.81
CA ALA A 63 2.99 -17.37 6.93
C ALA A 63 2.90 -16.84 8.37
N GLU A 64 2.72 -15.54 8.49
CA GLU A 64 2.43 -14.93 9.77
C GLU A 64 1.09 -15.44 10.29
N ARG A 65 1.10 -15.91 11.53
CA ARG A 65 -0.09 -16.30 12.28
C ARG A 65 0.08 -15.90 13.73
N LYS A 66 -1.02 -15.89 14.48
CA LYS A 66 -0.93 -15.60 15.92
C LYS A 66 -0.17 -16.71 16.65
N ILE A 67 0.91 -16.34 17.33
CA ILE A 67 1.64 -17.22 18.25
C ILE A 67 1.02 -17.10 19.65
N ARG A 68 0.79 -18.23 20.31
CA ARG A 68 0.32 -18.25 21.70
C ARG A 68 1.41 -17.67 22.60
N THR A 69 1.01 -16.78 23.49
CA THR A 69 1.87 -16.21 24.53
C THR A 69 1.45 -16.74 25.90
N ARG A 70 2.41 -16.84 26.82
CA ARG A 70 2.16 -17.12 28.24
C ARG A 70 2.90 -16.09 29.06
N LEU A 71 2.19 -15.35 29.93
CA LEU A 71 2.76 -14.27 30.74
C LEU A 71 3.54 -13.24 29.88
N GLY A 72 2.97 -12.86 28.73
CA GLY A 72 3.60 -11.93 27.78
C GLY A 72 4.73 -12.52 26.93
N VAL A 73 5.15 -13.77 27.18
CA VAL A 73 6.25 -14.41 26.44
C VAL A 73 5.70 -15.30 25.33
N ALA A 74 6.14 -15.08 24.09
CA ALA A 74 5.79 -15.91 22.94
C ALA A 74 6.26 -17.35 23.12
N ASN A 75 5.42 -18.34 22.80
CA ASN A 75 5.86 -19.74 22.75
C ASN A 75 6.95 -19.93 21.70
N ARG A 76 7.87 -20.86 21.95
CA ARG A 76 8.95 -21.16 20.99
C ARG A 76 8.35 -21.67 19.67
N LEU A 77 8.89 -21.22 18.55
CA LEU A 77 8.43 -21.62 17.22
C LEU A 77 8.73 -23.10 16.92
N PHE A 78 9.86 -23.61 17.45
CA PHE A 78 10.30 -24.99 17.29
C PHE A 78 10.55 -25.65 18.66
N LYS A 79 10.63 -26.99 18.69
CA LYS A 79 11.06 -27.73 19.88
C LYS A 79 12.57 -27.51 20.10
N GLU A 80 13.00 -27.54 21.36
CA GLU A 80 14.40 -27.39 21.75
C GLU A 80 14.79 -28.51 22.71
N SER A 81 16.00 -29.06 22.58
CA SER A 81 16.50 -30.10 23.47
C SER A 81 16.80 -29.53 24.86
N ASN A 82 16.62 -30.37 25.88
CA ASN A 82 16.94 -30.04 27.28
C ASN A 82 18.39 -30.41 27.68
N THR A 83 19.26 -30.63 26.68
CA THR A 83 20.68 -30.94 26.88
C THR A 83 21.51 -29.68 27.17
N LYS A 84 22.71 -29.85 27.74
CA LYS A 84 23.67 -28.74 27.98
C LYS A 84 23.88 -27.88 26.72
N VAL A 85 24.06 -28.54 25.58
CA VAL A 85 24.04 -27.89 24.26
C VAL A 85 22.62 -27.92 23.72
N LYS A 86 21.94 -26.77 23.73
CA LYS A 86 20.56 -26.64 23.24
C LYS A 86 20.49 -26.73 21.73
N ARG A 87 19.60 -27.57 21.22
CA ARG A 87 19.39 -27.76 19.78
C ARG A 87 17.91 -27.72 19.42
N ALA A 88 17.56 -26.88 18.46
CA ALA A 88 16.22 -26.86 17.89
C ALA A 88 16.01 -28.08 16.96
N TYR A 89 14.83 -28.70 17.05
CA TYR A 89 14.46 -29.89 16.26
C TYR A 89 12.94 -29.94 16.01
N GLY A 90 12.52 -30.92 15.22
CA GLY A 90 11.11 -31.22 14.95
C GLY A 90 10.63 -30.73 13.58
N ALA A 91 9.33 -30.93 13.35
CA ALA A 91 8.65 -30.39 12.17
C ALA A 91 8.59 -28.86 12.24
N GLY A 92 8.38 -28.24 11.08
CA GLY A 92 8.09 -26.82 11.05
C GLY A 92 6.72 -26.48 11.63
N PRO A 93 6.46 -25.20 11.90
CA PRO A 93 5.17 -24.75 12.41
C PRO A 93 4.06 -25.05 11.41
N SER A 94 2.88 -25.41 11.91
CA SER A 94 1.67 -25.44 11.08
C SER A 94 1.44 -24.05 10.45
N PRO A 95 1.18 -23.98 9.13
CA PRO A 95 0.95 -22.69 8.45
C PRO A 95 -0.28 -21.95 9.00
N VAL A 96 -1.34 -22.70 9.32
CA VAL A 96 -2.58 -22.18 9.92
C VAL A 96 -2.84 -22.93 11.23
N GLN A 97 -3.25 -22.21 12.27
CA GLN A 97 -3.57 -22.80 13.55
C GLN A 97 -4.68 -22.01 14.26
N SER A 98 -5.84 -22.63 14.48
CA SER A 98 -6.93 -22.04 15.25
C SER A 98 -6.51 -21.83 16.72
N GLN A 99 -6.83 -20.67 17.28
CA GLN A 99 -6.49 -20.37 18.67
C GLN A 99 -7.48 -20.97 19.67
N HIS A 100 -8.76 -21.04 19.30
CA HIS A 100 -9.86 -21.46 20.16
C HIS A 100 -10.37 -22.84 19.77
N TYR A 101 -10.68 -23.64 20.78
CA TYR A 101 -11.40 -24.89 20.59
C TYR A 101 -12.85 -24.56 20.22
N GLY A 102 -13.35 -25.07 19.08
CA GLY A 102 -14.74 -24.89 18.64
C GLY A 102 -15.04 -23.59 17.87
N ARG A 103 -14.08 -22.67 17.70
CA ARG A 103 -14.21 -21.50 16.79
C ARG A 103 -13.06 -21.48 15.80
N HIS A 104 -13.32 -21.99 14.60
CA HIS A 104 -12.38 -22.03 13.50
C HIS A 104 -12.54 -20.79 12.63
N GLU A 105 -11.84 -19.72 12.99
CA GLU A 105 -11.62 -18.58 12.09
C GLU A 105 -10.20 -18.66 11.55
N THR A 106 -10.08 -18.49 10.23
CA THR A 106 -8.79 -18.36 9.54
C THR A 106 -8.74 -16.96 8.94
N GLY A 107 -7.78 -16.16 9.37
CA GLY A 107 -7.53 -14.83 8.83
C GLY A 107 -6.66 -14.87 7.58
N SER A 108 -5.87 -13.81 7.40
CA SER A 108 -4.94 -13.68 6.26
C SER A 108 -3.86 -14.76 6.25
N GLU A 109 -3.60 -15.45 7.38
CA GLU A 109 -2.65 -16.56 7.44
C GLU A 109 -2.99 -17.69 6.48
N GLY A 110 -4.28 -17.97 6.22
CA GLY A 110 -4.69 -19.02 5.28
C GLY A 110 -4.38 -18.67 3.83
N ILE A 111 -4.63 -17.41 3.45
CA ILE A 111 -4.37 -16.90 2.10
C ILE A 111 -2.86 -16.88 1.84
N VAL A 112 -2.09 -16.38 2.81
CA VAL A 112 -0.63 -16.32 2.73
C VAL A 112 -0.01 -17.72 2.75
N ALA A 113 -0.51 -18.65 3.56
CA ALA A 113 -0.05 -20.04 3.57
C ALA A 113 -0.29 -20.74 2.22
N ASN A 114 -1.45 -20.52 1.61
CA ASN A 114 -1.74 -21.06 0.28
C ASN A 114 -0.80 -20.46 -0.78
N LEU A 115 -0.55 -19.14 -0.72
CA LEU A 115 0.41 -18.46 -1.58
C LEU A 115 1.83 -19.07 -1.46
N ILE A 116 2.32 -19.27 -0.23
CA ILE A 116 3.61 -19.93 0.04
C ILE A 116 3.64 -21.33 -0.57
N THR A 117 2.56 -22.10 -0.41
CA THR A 117 2.43 -23.45 -0.96
C THR A 117 2.58 -23.43 -2.49
N GLN A 118 1.93 -22.49 -3.17
CA GLN A 118 2.02 -22.34 -4.63
C GLN A 118 3.43 -21.96 -5.08
N ILE A 119 4.06 -20.99 -4.42
CA ILE A 119 5.43 -20.54 -4.75
C ILE A 119 6.43 -21.69 -4.54
N ASN A 120 6.34 -22.40 -3.42
CA ASN A 120 7.18 -23.57 -3.18
C ASN A 120 6.99 -24.60 -4.30
N ARG A 121 5.74 -24.94 -4.68
CA ARG A 121 5.48 -25.89 -5.79
C ARG A 121 6.11 -25.44 -7.10
N GLN A 122 6.08 -24.14 -7.40
CA GLN A 122 6.62 -23.55 -8.62
C GLN A 122 8.17 -23.48 -8.63
N ARG A 123 8.81 -23.38 -7.46
CA ARG A 123 10.24 -23.11 -7.28
C ARG A 123 10.86 -23.89 -6.11
N LYS A 124 10.64 -25.21 -6.08
CA LYS A 124 11.02 -26.13 -4.98
C LYS A 124 12.51 -26.15 -4.66
N GLN A 125 13.36 -25.75 -5.61
CA GLN A 125 14.81 -25.69 -5.43
C GLN A 125 15.26 -24.47 -4.61
N PHE A 126 14.43 -23.42 -4.52
CA PHE A 126 14.77 -22.16 -3.85
C PHE A 126 13.97 -21.90 -2.58
N PHE A 127 12.67 -22.18 -2.61
CA PHE A 127 11.75 -21.86 -1.51
C PHE A 127 11.32 -23.12 -0.76
N PHE A 128 11.26 -23.00 0.56
CA PHE A 128 10.82 -24.05 1.46
C PHE A 128 9.63 -23.56 2.27
N ASP A 129 8.55 -24.32 2.21
CA ASP A 129 7.30 -24.05 2.93
C ASP A 129 7.41 -24.50 4.38
N HIS A 130 7.43 -23.51 5.30
CA HIS A 130 7.51 -23.67 6.75
C HIS A 130 8.46 -24.80 7.22
N PRO A 131 9.73 -24.82 6.82
CA PRO A 131 10.62 -25.91 7.17
C PRO A 131 10.93 -25.95 8.67
N GLY A 132 11.12 -27.15 9.20
CA GLY A 132 11.64 -27.34 10.56
C GLY A 132 13.16 -27.15 10.64
N PRO A 133 13.75 -27.07 11.86
CA PRO A 133 15.18 -26.82 12.05
C PRO A 133 16.10 -27.85 11.40
N ASN A 134 15.63 -29.10 11.28
CA ASN A 134 16.37 -30.18 10.63
C ASN A 134 16.51 -29.95 9.13
N ILE A 135 15.46 -29.47 8.47
CA ILE A 135 15.46 -29.13 7.04
C ILE A 135 16.35 -27.91 6.81
N ILE A 136 16.19 -26.86 7.61
CA ILE A 136 17.02 -25.63 7.56
C ILE A 136 18.50 -26.00 7.58
N ARG A 137 18.89 -26.87 8.51
CA ARG A 137 20.29 -27.33 8.64
C ARG A 137 20.74 -28.20 7.47
N LYS A 138 19.95 -29.21 7.09
CA LYS A 138 20.30 -30.16 6.03
C LYS A 138 20.47 -29.45 4.67
N LYS A 139 19.59 -28.49 4.38
CA LYS A 139 19.59 -27.74 3.13
C LYS A 139 20.41 -26.46 3.20
N ARG A 140 20.96 -26.10 4.37
CA ARG A 140 21.70 -24.84 4.60
C ARG A 140 20.88 -23.61 4.21
N ILE A 141 19.60 -23.58 4.59
CA ILE A 141 18.72 -22.44 4.35
C ILE A 141 19.27 -21.21 5.07
N ARG A 142 19.47 -20.11 4.34
CA ARG A 142 20.14 -18.89 4.82
C ARG A 142 19.20 -17.74 5.15
N ARG A 143 17.92 -17.88 4.80
CA ARG A 143 16.92 -16.81 4.96
C ARG A 143 15.68 -17.33 5.65
N PHE A 144 15.33 -16.70 6.76
CA PHE A 144 14.04 -16.87 7.43
C PHE A 144 13.16 -15.71 7.01
N VAL A 145 12.11 -15.97 6.22
CA VAL A 145 11.23 -14.95 5.68
C VAL A 145 9.83 -15.15 6.25
N LEU A 146 9.39 -14.19 7.05
CA LEU A 146 8.00 -14.09 7.50
C LEU A 146 7.19 -13.38 6.41
N VAL A 147 6.09 -13.97 5.97
CA VAL A 147 5.21 -13.41 4.95
C VAL A 147 3.89 -13.04 5.62
N THR A 148 3.41 -11.82 5.38
CA THR A 148 2.11 -11.34 5.88
C THR A 148 1.40 -10.50 4.82
N ASP A 149 0.11 -10.27 4.98
CA ASP A 149 -0.61 -9.30 4.15
C ASP A 149 -0.33 -7.86 4.61
N PHE A 150 -0.36 -7.60 5.92
CA PHE A 150 -0.30 -6.24 6.43
C PHE A 150 0.46 -6.09 7.75
N ILE A 151 1.41 -5.17 7.78
CA ILE A 151 2.10 -4.75 9.02
C ILE A 151 1.50 -3.42 9.51
N GLY A 152 0.53 -3.54 10.41
CA GLY A 152 -0.08 -2.41 11.12
C GLY A 152 0.86 -1.83 12.18
N THR A 153 0.69 -2.22 13.45
CA THR A 153 1.60 -1.82 14.54
C THR A 153 2.90 -2.62 14.58
N GLY A 154 3.01 -3.71 13.81
CA GLY A 154 4.13 -4.65 13.87
C GLY A 154 4.07 -5.69 15.00
N ASN A 155 3.07 -5.61 15.91
CA ASN A 155 3.00 -6.49 17.09
C ASN A 155 3.00 -7.98 16.75
N GLN A 156 2.18 -8.40 15.79
CA GLN A 156 2.07 -9.82 15.43
C GLN A 156 3.37 -10.34 14.82
N SER A 157 4.00 -9.56 13.93
CA SER A 157 5.26 -9.90 13.30
C SER A 157 6.37 -9.99 14.34
N SER A 158 6.47 -9.01 15.25
CA SER A 158 7.43 -9.04 16.36
C SER A 158 7.23 -10.28 17.25
N ILE A 159 6.01 -10.61 17.64
CA ILE A 159 5.72 -11.80 18.46
C ILE A 159 6.12 -13.09 17.73
N TYR A 160 5.93 -13.14 16.41
CA TYR A 160 6.36 -14.29 15.61
C TYR A 160 7.88 -14.40 15.54
N LEU A 161 8.57 -13.29 15.35
CA LEU A 161 10.03 -13.22 15.36
C LEU A 161 10.60 -13.57 16.75
N ASP A 162 9.97 -13.10 17.83
CA ASP A 162 10.28 -13.49 19.21
C ASP A 162 10.21 -15.01 19.37
N ALA A 163 9.14 -15.63 18.88
CA ALA A 163 8.95 -17.09 18.93
C ALA A 163 10.13 -17.85 18.30
N ALA A 164 10.63 -17.38 17.15
CA ALA A 164 11.81 -17.93 16.48
C ALA A 164 13.10 -17.61 17.25
N TRP A 165 13.24 -16.37 17.73
CA TRP A 165 14.42 -15.84 18.41
C TRP A 165 14.66 -16.45 19.79
N ARG A 166 13.62 -16.96 20.44
CA ARG A 166 13.73 -17.64 21.75
C ARG A 166 14.61 -18.89 21.76
N LEU A 167 14.96 -19.44 20.61
CA LEU A 167 15.74 -20.67 20.48
C LEU A 167 17.23 -20.37 20.39
N ALA A 168 18.04 -21.08 21.18
CA ALA A 168 19.50 -20.92 21.19
C ALA A 168 20.12 -21.22 19.81
N THR A 169 19.56 -22.21 19.10
CA THR A 169 19.98 -22.55 17.73
C THR A 169 19.77 -21.39 16.76
N THR A 170 18.62 -20.71 16.84
CA THR A 170 18.31 -19.57 15.98
C THR A 170 19.28 -18.42 16.23
N LYS A 171 19.53 -18.08 17.50
CA LYS A 171 20.50 -17.05 17.89
C LYS A 171 21.92 -17.38 17.40
N SER A 172 22.34 -18.65 17.55
CA SER A 172 23.64 -19.13 17.06
C SER A 172 23.77 -19.05 15.55
N TRP A 173 22.71 -19.35 14.79
CA TRP A 173 22.72 -19.19 13.34
C TRP A 173 22.82 -17.73 12.92
N TRP A 174 22.10 -16.84 13.61
CA TRP A 174 22.16 -15.41 13.33
C TRP A 174 23.53 -14.82 13.66
N SER A 175 24.07 -15.08 14.87
CA SER A 175 25.38 -14.54 15.28
C SER A 175 26.52 -15.08 14.42
N GLY A 176 26.42 -16.35 13.98
CA GLY A 176 27.35 -16.96 13.04
C GLY A 176 27.17 -16.53 11.57
N LYS A 177 26.27 -15.57 11.27
CA LYS A 177 25.94 -15.10 9.92
C LYS A 177 25.44 -16.21 8.98
N PHE A 178 24.85 -17.26 9.55
CA PHE A 178 24.32 -18.42 8.83
C PHE A 178 22.84 -18.29 8.48
N LEU A 179 22.13 -17.36 9.12
CA LEU A 179 20.71 -17.10 8.90
C LEU A 179 20.41 -15.61 9.06
N ARG A 180 19.73 -15.01 8.08
CA ARG A 180 19.17 -13.65 8.17
C ARG A 180 17.65 -13.68 8.25
N PHE A 181 17.08 -12.67 8.91
CA PHE A 181 15.64 -12.49 9.04
C PHE A 181 15.13 -11.45 8.05
N GLU A 182 14.02 -11.75 7.41
CA GLU A 182 13.32 -10.81 6.54
C GLU A 182 11.81 -10.92 6.79
N VAL A 183 11.09 -9.82 6.56
CA VAL A 183 9.63 -9.80 6.52
C VAL A 183 9.20 -9.30 5.16
N VAL A 184 8.35 -10.08 4.49
CA VAL A 184 7.70 -9.71 3.24
C VAL A 184 6.25 -9.42 3.52
N CYS A 185 5.78 -8.24 3.14
CA CYS A 185 4.38 -7.89 3.29
C CYS A 185 3.80 -7.24 2.03
N TYR A 186 2.48 -7.25 1.89
CA TYR A 186 1.85 -6.47 0.84
C TYR A 186 1.93 -4.98 1.17
N ALA A 187 1.53 -4.59 2.38
CA ALA A 187 1.69 -3.21 2.85
C ALA A 187 2.11 -3.10 4.32
N ALA A 188 2.84 -2.05 4.65
CA ALA A 188 3.16 -1.69 6.03
C ALA A 188 2.98 -0.20 6.31
N THR A 189 2.77 0.10 7.59
CA THR A 189 2.77 1.47 8.12
C THR A 189 4.19 1.86 8.57
N PRO A 190 4.54 3.16 8.60
CA PRO A 190 5.85 3.59 9.12
C PRO A 190 6.13 3.10 10.54
N GLN A 191 5.14 3.18 11.43
CA GLN A 191 5.26 2.69 12.81
C GLN A 191 5.50 1.18 12.87
N GLY A 192 4.81 0.41 12.03
CA GLY A 192 4.97 -1.04 11.94
C GLY A 192 6.35 -1.44 11.44
N ILE A 193 6.86 -0.73 10.42
CA ILE A 193 8.22 -0.91 9.89
C ILE A 193 9.24 -0.67 11.00
N GLU A 194 9.19 0.50 11.63
CA GLU A 194 10.14 0.89 12.68
C GLU A 194 10.16 -0.13 13.82
N LYS A 195 8.99 -0.58 14.29
CA LYS A 195 8.91 -1.59 15.35
C LYS A 195 9.57 -2.91 14.95
N VAL A 196 9.31 -3.38 13.74
CA VAL A 196 9.78 -4.69 13.29
C VAL A 196 11.28 -4.65 12.98
N GLU A 197 11.78 -3.60 12.33
CA GLU A 197 13.22 -3.44 12.05
C GLU A 197 14.05 -3.31 13.33
N ASN A 198 13.51 -2.66 14.36
CA ASN A 198 14.14 -2.54 15.68
C ASN A 198 14.09 -3.83 16.53
N HIS A 199 13.52 -4.93 16.02
CA HIS A 199 13.53 -6.21 16.71
C HIS A 199 14.96 -6.73 16.90
N GLN A 200 15.20 -7.49 17.98
CA GLN A 200 16.51 -8.08 18.32
C GLN A 200 17.17 -8.94 17.23
N CYS A 201 16.42 -9.36 16.21
CA CYS A 201 16.95 -10.18 15.11
C CYS A 201 17.28 -9.34 13.86
N CYS A 202 17.10 -8.02 13.94
CA CYS A 202 17.33 -7.03 12.89
C CYS A 202 16.77 -7.48 11.54
N PRO A 203 15.45 -7.76 11.43
CA PRO A 203 14.88 -8.21 10.18
C PRO A 203 14.90 -7.07 9.15
N THR A 204 15.09 -7.40 7.89
CA THR A 204 14.85 -6.45 6.79
C THR A 204 13.41 -6.57 6.30
N ILE A 205 12.78 -5.46 5.92
CA ILE A 205 11.39 -5.46 5.44
C ILE A 205 11.35 -5.19 3.95
N ARG A 206 10.54 -5.97 3.23
CA ARG A 206 10.21 -5.77 1.82
C ARG A 206 8.69 -5.67 1.69
N GLN A 207 8.20 -4.56 1.13
CA GLN A 207 6.78 -4.34 0.95
C GLN A 207 6.43 -4.05 -0.52
N VAL A 208 5.22 -4.44 -0.93
CA VAL A 208 4.71 -4.14 -2.28
C VAL A 208 4.31 -2.67 -2.38
N LYS A 209 3.53 -2.17 -1.41
CA LYS A 209 3.04 -0.79 -1.34
C LYS A 209 3.24 -0.22 0.06
N ALA A 210 3.42 1.10 0.16
CA ALA A 210 3.30 1.76 1.45
C ALA A 210 1.82 1.94 1.81
N CYS A 211 1.47 1.75 3.08
CA CYS A 211 0.10 1.98 3.54
C CYS A 211 -0.20 3.48 3.60
N PRO A 212 -1.29 3.97 2.97
CA PRO A 212 -1.80 5.29 3.27
C PRO A 212 -2.32 5.31 4.72
N THR A 213 -1.84 6.26 5.50
CA THR A 213 -2.33 6.55 6.87
C THR A 213 -2.81 7.98 6.92
N LEU A 214 -3.70 8.30 7.87
CA LEU A 214 -4.18 9.67 8.07
C LEU A 214 -3.01 10.66 8.24
N SER A 215 -2.00 10.28 9.04
CA SER A 215 -0.78 11.08 9.26
C SER A 215 0.05 11.34 7.99
N ILE A 216 0.08 10.40 7.03
CA ILE A 216 0.82 10.59 5.76
C ILE A 216 0.06 11.53 4.82
N LEU A 217 -1.27 11.44 4.79
CA LEU A 217 -2.11 12.24 3.89
C LEU A 217 -2.25 13.69 4.38
N SER A 218 -2.20 13.88 5.69
CA SER A 218 -2.38 15.16 6.36
C SER A 218 -1.26 15.43 7.37
N PRO A 219 -0.04 15.72 6.88
CA PRO A 219 1.15 15.79 7.74
C PRO A 219 1.19 17.00 8.68
N TYR A 220 0.38 18.04 8.43
CA TYR A 220 0.34 19.26 9.24
C TYR A 220 -1.09 19.81 9.32
N GLY A 221 -1.69 19.70 10.51
CA GLY A 221 -2.58 20.70 11.09
C GLY A 221 -3.75 21.17 10.23
N THR A 222 -4.77 20.33 10.13
CA THR A 222 -6.23 20.63 10.04
C THR A 222 -6.87 19.33 9.61
N ASP A 223 -6.83 18.36 10.51
CA ASP A 223 -7.00 16.99 10.12
C ASP A 223 -8.49 16.65 10.06
N GLU A 224 -9.14 17.20 9.04
CA GLU A 224 -10.55 17.00 8.72
C GLU A 224 -10.94 15.52 8.80
N PHE A 225 -10.02 14.62 8.42
CA PHE A 225 -10.18 13.18 8.56
C PHE A 225 -10.09 12.68 10.01
N LEU A 226 -9.17 13.18 10.84
CA LEU A 226 -9.13 12.84 12.26
C LEU A 226 -10.41 13.34 12.95
N SER A 227 -10.79 14.60 12.75
CA SER A 227 -12.01 15.17 13.33
C SER A 227 -13.27 14.45 12.85
N LEU A 228 -13.29 13.96 11.61
CA LEU A 228 -14.35 13.07 11.12
C LEU A 228 -14.36 11.74 11.91
N CYS A 229 -13.22 11.08 12.05
CA CYS A 229 -13.11 9.83 12.80
C CYS A 229 -13.45 10.02 14.29
N GLU A 230 -13.09 11.15 14.87
CA GLU A 230 -13.35 11.50 16.27
C GLU A 230 -14.82 11.79 16.54
N ARG A 231 -15.56 12.32 15.57
CA ARG A 231 -16.99 12.55 15.70
C ARG A 231 -17.78 11.27 15.51
N TYR A 232 -17.58 10.58 14.38
CA TYR A 232 -18.44 9.48 13.94
C TYR A 232 -17.92 8.08 14.31
N GLY A 233 -16.63 7.93 14.65
CA GLY A 233 -16.06 6.62 14.98
C GLY A 233 -16.62 6.04 16.29
N PRO A 234 -17.20 4.84 16.29
CA PRO A 234 -17.70 4.23 17.52
C PRO A 234 -16.64 4.09 18.61
N ARG A 235 -17.02 4.39 19.87
CA ARG A 235 -16.18 4.16 21.04
C ARG A 235 -16.10 2.66 21.38
N ASP A 236 -14.98 2.25 21.97
CA ASP A 236 -14.93 1.01 22.75
C ASP A 236 -15.25 1.33 24.20
N SER A 237 -16.28 0.70 24.76
CA SER A 237 -16.53 0.75 26.20
C SER A 237 -15.63 -0.21 26.98
N GLU A 238 -15.10 -1.26 26.34
CA GLU A 238 -14.46 -2.38 27.03
C GLU A 238 -12.95 -2.49 26.77
N MET A 239 -12.49 -2.22 25.55
CA MET A 239 -11.10 -2.49 25.14
C MET A 239 -10.23 -1.25 24.90
N THR A 240 -10.74 -0.04 25.16
CA THR A 240 -10.05 1.26 24.95
C THR A 240 -9.38 1.37 23.57
N ILE A 241 -9.95 0.72 22.54
CA ILE A 241 -9.37 0.78 21.19
C ILE A 241 -9.70 2.16 20.58
N PRO A 242 -8.69 2.93 20.12
CA PRO A 242 -8.87 4.26 19.57
C PRO A 242 -9.86 4.30 18.39
N ARG A 243 -10.49 5.47 18.16
CA ARG A 243 -11.41 5.67 17.04
C ARG A 243 -10.73 5.48 15.67
N LEU A 244 -9.42 5.69 15.60
CA LEU A 244 -8.59 5.44 14.41
C LEU A 244 -8.24 3.97 14.19
N GLY A 245 -8.64 3.07 15.09
CA GLY A 245 -8.30 1.65 15.06
C GLY A 245 -7.17 1.28 16.01
N TYR A 246 -6.80 0.00 16.00
CA TYR A 246 -5.77 -0.56 16.86
C TYR A 246 -4.42 0.14 16.62
N GLY A 247 -3.80 0.61 17.71
CA GLY A 247 -2.53 1.34 17.67
C GLY A 247 -2.63 2.76 17.11
N GLU A 248 -3.84 3.32 16.99
CA GLU A 248 -4.06 4.71 16.55
C GLU A 248 -3.49 5.04 15.15
N ILE A 249 -3.36 4.02 14.31
CA ILE A 249 -2.70 4.15 13.00
C ILE A 249 -3.54 4.95 11.99
N GLY A 250 -4.86 4.73 11.95
CA GLY A 250 -5.71 5.28 10.89
C GLY A 250 -5.31 4.74 9.51
N ALA A 251 -5.12 3.42 9.39
CA ALA A 251 -4.74 2.77 8.13
C ALA A 251 -5.87 2.83 7.11
N LEU A 252 -5.58 3.35 5.92
CA LEU A 252 -6.53 3.48 4.81
C LEU A 252 -6.21 2.46 3.72
N ILE A 253 -6.39 1.19 4.07
CA ILE A 253 -6.23 0.06 3.16
C ILE A 253 -7.35 -0.95 3.43
N ALA A 254 -7.86 -1.58 2.37
CA ALA A 254 -8.88 -2.61 2.44
C ALA A 254 -8.53 -3.73 1.45
N PHE A 255 -8.38 -4.96 1.96
CA PHE A 255 -8.15 -6.13 1.13
C PHE A 255 -9.47 -6.84 0.80
N ALA A 256 -9.49 -7.64 -0.27
CA ALA A 256 -10.64 -8.49 -0.60
C ALA A 256 -11.03 -9.46 0.53
N HIS A 257 -10.06 -9.88 1.34
CA HIS A 257 -10.27 -10.73 2.52
C HIS A 257 -10.52 -9.96 3.81
N GLY A 258 -10.56 -8.63 3.76
CA GLY A 258 -11.04 -7.78 4.85
C GLY A 258 -10.18 -6.55 5.12
N MET A 259 -10.74 -5.64 5.92
CA MET A 259 -10.05 -4.46 6.39
C MET A 259 -9.19 -4.79 7.63
N PRO A 260 -7.94 -4.31 7.75
CA PRO A 260 -7.17 -4.45 8.97
C PRO A 260 -7.83 -3.69 10.14
N ASN A 261 -7.65 -4.19 11.36
CA ASN A 261 -8.19 -3.55 12.57
C ASN A 261 -7.48 -2.22 12.94
N ASN A 262 -6.42 -1.87 12.21
CA ASN A 262 -5.69 -0.60 12.32
C ASN A 262 -6.38 0.55 11.58
N GLY A 263 -7.44 0.29 10.82
CA GLY A 263 -8.20 1.33 10.13
C GLY A 263 -9.17 2.08 11.05
N PRO A 264 -9.69 3.25 10.60
CA PRO A 264 -10.71 3.97 11.34
C PRO A 264 -11.93 3.12 11.66
N ARG A 265 -12.37 3.12 12.91
CA ARG A 265 -13.48 2.28 13.40
C ARG A 265 -14.81 2.61 12.73
N MET A 266 -15.02 3.85 12.32
CA MET A 266 -16.20 4.27 11.53
C MET A 266 -16.38 3.45 10.25
N LEU A 267 -15.31 2.84 9.73
CA LEU A 267 -15.38 2.04 8.52
C LEU A 267 -15.82 0.59 8.78
N PHE A 268 -15.68 0.03 9.99
CA PHE A 268 -15.97 -1.40 10.20
C PHE A 268 -16.69 -1.79 11.49
N LYS A 269 -16.80 -0.88 12.46
CA LYS A 269 -17.45 -1.14 13.74
C LYS A 269 -18.84 -0.51 13.74
N SER A 270 -19.84 -1.28 14.14
CA SER A 270 -21.19 -0.76 14.36
C SER A 270 -21.36 -0.20 15.77
N SER A 271 -22.31 0.72 15.92
CA SER A 271 -22.84 1.18 17.21
C SER A 271 -24.34 1.41 17.09
N ARG A 272 -25.00 1.79 18.20
CA ARG A 272 -26.43 2.13 18.19
C ARG A 272 -26.80 3.16 17.13
N ASN A 273 -25.91 4.14 16.89
CA ASN A 273 -26.16 5.28 16.00
C ASN A 273 -25.19 5.29 14.80
N TRP A 274 -24.54 4.17 14.49
CA TRP A 274 -23.55 4.14 13.41
C TRP A 274 -23.55 2.80 12.68
N GLN A 275 -23.78 2.84 11.37
CA GLN A 275 -23.64 1.72 10.47
C GLN A 275 -22.33 1.85 9.67
N PRO A 276 -21.39 0.90 9.79
CA PRO A 276 -20.11 0.95 9.08
C PRO A 276 -20.23 0.49 7.63
N LEU A 277 -19.32 0.95 6.78
CA LEU A 277 -19.25 0.55 5.37
C LEU A 277 -18.82 -0.92 5.20
N PHE A 278 -17.90 -1.38 6.06
CA PHE A 278 -17.31 -2.72 6.07
C PHE A 278 -17.67 -3.45 7.36
N PRO A 279 -18.95 -3.78 7.61
CA PRO A 279 -19.38 -4.42 8.85
C PRO A 279 -18.54 -5.68 9.13
N SER A 280 -18.06 -5.80 10.36
CA SER A 280 -17.17 -6.89 10.79
C SER A 280 -15.88 -7.01 9.95
N ARG A 281 -15.44 -5.91 9.33
CA ARG A 281 -14.28 -5.79 8.43
C ARG A 281 -14.45 -6.51 7.10
N VAL A 282 -15.65 -6.95 6.75
CA VAL A 282 -15.95 -7.59 5.47
C VAL A 282 -16.04 -6.51 4.38
N THR A 283 -15.22 -6.64 3.35
CA THR A 283 -15.10 -5.66 2.26
C THR A 283 -15.86 -6.06 1.00
N SER A 284 -16.33 -7.31 0.91
CA SER A 284 -17.12 -7.82 -0.22
C SER A 284 -18.54 -7.23 -0.29
N THR A 285 -18.94 -6.42 0.69
CA THR A 285 -20.25 -5.76 0.75
C THR A 285 -20.35 -4.55 -0.19
N VAL A 286 -19.23 -4.03 -0.68
CA VAL A 286 -19.21 -2.86 -1.57
C VAL A 286 -18.78 -3.23 -2.98
N LYS A 287 -19.33 -2.54 -3.98
CA LYS A 287 -18.88 -2.68 -5.36
C LYS A 287 -17.62 -1.84 -5.60
N LEU A 288 -16.56 -2.52 -6.03
CA LEU A 288 -15.36 -1.90 -6.55
C LEU A 288 -15.47 -1.78 -8.08
N ILE A 289 -14.91 -0.70 -8.62
CA ILE A 289 -14.80 -0.47 -10.06
C ILE A 289 -13.32 -0.36 -10.44
N ASP A 290 -12.98 -0.96 -11.58
CA ASP A 290 -11.66 -0.80 -12.16
C ASP A 290 -11.53 0.54 -12.89
N PHE A 291 -10.27 0.94 -13.07
CA PHE A 291 -9.98 2.04 -13.98
C PHE A 291 -10.09 1.49 -15.40
N GLU A 292 -10.77 2.21 -16.28
CA GLU A 292 -10.93 1.82 -17.69
C GLU A 292 -9.56 1.64 -18.37
N ASN A 293 -8.59 2.48 -18.00
CA ASN A 293 -7.23 2.42 -18.51
C ASN A 293 -6.25 3.23 -17.62
N LYS A 294 -4.95 3.08 -17.89
CA LYS A 294 -3.86 3.78 -17.17
C LYS A 294 -3.98 5.32 -17.21
N LYS A 295 -4.55 5.88 -18.28
CA LYS A 295 -4.75 7.35 -18.42
C LYS A 295 -5.79 7.84 -17.41
N THR A 296 -6.93 7.15 -17.30
CA THR A 296 -7.98 7.45 -16.31
C THR A 296 -7.49 7.28 -14.88
N GLU A 297 -6.69 6.24 -14.62
CA GLU A 297 -6.08 6.01 -13.32
C GLU A 297 -5.12 7.14 -12.92
N LEU A 298 -4.22 7.53 -13.83
CA LEU A 298 -3.28 8.63 -13.61
C LEU A 298 -4.00 9.95 -13.31
N ALA A 299 -4.99 10.30 -14.14
CA ALA A 299 -5.78 11.52 -13.95
C ALA A 299 -6.49 11.53 -12.60
N LYS A 300 -7.12 10.41 -12.21
CA LYS A 300 -7.81 10.32 -10.93
C LYS A 300 -6.86 10.44 -9.73
N ARG A 301 -5.68 9.82 -9.81
CA ARG A 301 -4.65 9.94 -8.76
C ARG A 301 -4.14 11.38 -8.63
N LEU A 302 -3.96 12.10 -9.74
CA LEU A 302 -3.61 13.52 -9.73
C LEU A 302 -4.72 14.39 -9.12
N GLU A 303 -5.99 14.09 -9.41
CA GLU A 303 -7.14 14.77 -8.79
C GLU A 303 -7.14 14.58 -7.27
N ILE A 304 -6.91 13.37 -6.77
CA ILE A 304 -6.79 13.07 -5.32
C ILE A 304 -5.67 13.91 -4.68
N LEU A 305 -4.56 14.11 -5.39
CA LEU A 305 -3.45 14.97 -4.97
C LEU A 305 -3.71 16.47 -5.17
N ARG A 306 -4.95 16.85 -5.50
CA ARG A 306 -5.40 18.23 -5.76
C ARG A 306 -4.71 18.89 -6.96
N GLU A 307 -4.29 18.12 -7.94
CA GLU A 307 -3.77 18.58 -9.24
C GLU A 307 -4.86 18.60 -10.32
N ASN A 308 -6.01 19.22 -10.02
CA ASN A 308 -7.20 19.19 -10.88
C ASN A 308 -6.93 19.64 -12.33
N LYS A 309 -6.13 20.70 -12.51
CA LYS A 309 -5.77 21.19 -13.85
C LYS A 309 -4.90 20.19 -14.62
N ILE A 310 -3.96 19.51 -13.95
CA ILE A 310 -3.13 18.51 -14.62
C ILE A 310 -3.95 17.25 -14.90
N SER A 311 -4.84 16.87 -13.99
CA SER A 311 -5.81 15.77 -14.21
C SER A 311 -6.67 16.02 -15.45
N GLU A 312 -7.22 17.24 -15.61
CA GLU A 312 -7.98 17.64 -16.81
C GLU A 312 -7.14 17.56 -18.09
N LEU A 313 -5.87 18.03 -18.05
CA LEU A 313 -4.94 17.90 -19.17
C LEU A 313 -4.72 16.42 -19.53
N VAL A 314 -4.50 15.57 -18.54
CA VAL A 314 -4.32 14.13 -18.74
C VAL A 314 -5.58 13.52 -19.36
N HIS A 315 -6.79 13.91 -18.94
CA HIS A 315 -8.03 13.42 -19.56
C HIS A 315 -8.14 13.84 -21.03
N ARG A 316 -7.84 15.10 -21.35
CA ARG A 316 -7.97 15.64 -22.71
C ARG A 316 -6.91 15.08 -23.67
N SER A 317 -5.64 15.18 -23.29
CA SER A 317 -4.51 14.98 -24.20
C SER A 317 -3.64 13.76 -23.83
N GLY A 318 -3.76 13.27 -22.60
CA GLY A 318 -2.84 12.26 -22.06
C GLY A 318 -1.46 12.84 -21.74
N LEU A 319 -0.64 12.03 -21.08
CA LEU A 319 0.78 12.29 -20.89
C LEU A 319 1.53 11.02 -21.29
N HIS A 320 2.76 11.19 -21.80
CA HIS A 320 3.64 10.05 -22.00
C HIS A 320 3.80 9.29 -20.67
N PRO A 321 3.68 7.94 -20.62
CA PRO A 321 3.59 7.20 -19.36
C PRO A 321 4.75 7.49 -18.39
N LYS A 322 5.98 7.59 -18.91
CA LYS A 322 7.16 7.91 -18.09
C LYS A 322 7.02 9.28 -17.41
N ASN A 323 6.55 10.28 -18.15
CA ASN A 323 6.39 11.64 -17.65
C ASN A 323 5.21 11.70 -16.69
N GLY A 324 4.10 11.02 -17.01
CA GLY A 324 2.92 10.94 -16.15
C GLY A 324 3.24 10.43 -14.75
N LEU A 325 4.02 9.35 -14.64
CA LEU A 325 4.46 8.82 -13.35
C LEU A 325 5.37 9.80 -12.59
N SER A 326 6.31 10.45 -13.28
CA SER A 326 7.16 11.46 -12.65
C SER A 326 6.34 12.64 -12.14
N ILE A 327 5.40 13.17 -12.92
CA ILE A 327 4.50 14.26 -12.49
C ILE A 327 3.64 13.84 -11.28
N LEU A 328 3.15 12.60 -11.27
CA LEU A 328 2.39 12.05 -10.14
C LEU A 328 3.24 12.00 -8.87
N ILE A 329 4.49 11.54 -8.96
CA ILE A 329 5.42 11.51 -7.82
C ILE A 329 5.80 12.92 -7.36
N LEU A 330 6.06 13.86 -8.28
CA LEU A 330 6.31 15.26 -7.91
C LEU A 330 5.11 15.86 -7.16
N ALA A 331 3.88 15.58 -7.59
CA ALA A 331 2.68 15.99 -6.87
C ALA A 331 2.61 15.39 -5.46
N ALA A 332 2.94 14.10 -5.30
CA ALA A 332 2.95 13.40 -4.02
C ALA A 332 4.03 13.92 -3.04
N LEU A 333 5.16 14.41 -3.55
CA LEU A 333 6.29 14.95 -2.78
C LEU A 333 6.13 16.41 -2.36
N LYS A 334 5.08 17.10 -2.82
CA LYS A 334 4.82 18.50 -2.42
C LYS A 334 4.75 18.67 -0.91
N LYS A 335 4.17 17.69 -0.22
CA LYS A 335 4.02 17.65 1.24
C LYS A 335 5.12 16.79 1.87
N ARG A 336 5.52 17.11 3.10
CA ARG A 336 6.36 16.23 3.93
C ARG A 336 5.51 15.09 4.53
N PRO A 337 6.08 13.98 5.01
CA PRO A 337 7.42 13.50 4.69
C PRO A 337 7.59 13.26 3.19
N ARG A 338 8.84 13.37 2.71
CA ARG A 338 9.22 13.20 1.29
C ARG A 338 10.02 11.92 1.10
N THR A 339 9.54 10.82 1.66
CA THR A 339 10.17 9.51 1.52
C THR A 339 9.51 8.72 0.37
N ALA A 340 10.14 7.63 -0.03
CA ALA A 340 9.57 6.73 -1.04
C ALA A 340 8.25 6.13 -0.57
N GLU A 341 8.13 5.82 0.73
CA GLU A 341 6.92 5.30 1.35
C GLU A 341 5.80 6.34 1.34
N ALA A 342 6.11 7.59 1.71
CA ALA A 342 5.12 8.67 1.69
C ALA A 342 4.62 8.95 0.26
N ALA A 343 5.53 8.91 -0.72
CA ALA A 343 5.17 9.09 -2.13
C ALA A 343 4.35 7.90 -2.66
N SER A 344 4.70 6.66 -2.32
CA SER A 344 3.95 5.45 -2.68
C SER A 344 2.55 5.48 -2.07
N ALA A 345 2.43 5.79 -0.77
CA ALA A 345 1.17 5.87 -0.05
C ALA A 345 0.21 6.92 -0.63
N ARG A 346 0.73 8.09 -1.03
CA ARG A 346 -0.08 9.18 -1.61
C ARG A 346 -0.46 8.94 -3.07
N SER A 347 0.44 8.34 -3.86
CA SER A 347 0.24 8.14 -5.29
C SER A 347 -0.48 6.83 -5.62
N GLY A 348 -0.50 5.87 -4.69
CA GLY A 348 -0.99 4.50 -4.92
C GLY A 348 -0.05 3.63 -5.76
N LEU A 349 1.14 4.11 -6.12
CA LEU A 349 2.13 3.34 -6.87
C LEU A 349 2.82 2.30 -5.96
N GLY A 350 3.28 1.20 -6.56
CA GLY A 350 4.11 0.23 -5.85
C GLY A 350 5.41 0.87 -5.36
N LEU A 351 5.97 0.39 -4.25
CA LEU A 351 7.17 0.99 -3.64
C LEU A 351 8.36 0.87 -4.59
N ALA A 352 8.57 -0.29 -5.21
CA ALA A 352 9.66 -0.50 -6.16
C ALA A 352 9.55 0.40 -7.40
N GLU A 353 8.33 0.63 -7.90
CA GLU A 353 8.08 1.57 -9.00
C GLU A 353 8.34 3.01 -8.56
N THR A 354 7.89 3.37 -7.36
CA THR A 354 8.10 4.69 -6.76
C THR A 354 9.58 5.01 -6.65
N ILE A 355 10.40 4.08 -6.13
CA ILE A 355 11.86 4.24 -6.03
C ILE A 355 12.47 4.48 -7.42
N LYS A 356 12.11 3.68 -8.43
CA LYS A 356 12.58 3.87 -9.81
C LYS A 356 12.17 5.22 -10.42
N VAL A 357 11.02 5.78 -10.03
CA VAL A 357 10.59 7.11 -10.48
C VAL A 357 11.38 8.20 -9.75
N LEU A 358 11.61 8.04 -8.44
CA LEU A 358 12.42 8.98 -7.64
C LEU A 358 13.86 9.06 -8.16
N GLU A 359 14.50 7.92 -8.43
CA GLU A 359 15.84 7.87 -9.00
C GLU A 359 15.94 8.62 -10.33
N ARG A 360 14.91 8.51 -11.19
CA ARG A 360 14.83 9.25 -12.45
C ARG A 360 14.62 10.73 -12.20
N ALA A 361 13.65 11.11 -11.36
CA ALA A 361 13.40 12.51 -11.03
C ALA A 361 14.64 13.19 -10.42
N TYR A 362 15.45 12.47 -9.65
CA TYR A 362 16.73 12.96 -9.14
C TYR A 362 17.74 13.18 -10.27
N LYS A 363 17.91 12.20 -11.16
CA LYS A 363 18.79 12.31 -12.34
C LYS A 363 18.39 13.44 -13.29
N ASP A 364 17.08 13.67 -13.43
CA ASP A 364 16.51 14.73 -14.28
C ASP A 364 16.57 16.12 -13.60
N GLY A 365 17.11 16.21 -12.37
CA GLY A 365 17.22 17.46 -11.63
C GLY A 365 15.89 18.02 -11.12
N TRP A 366 14.83 17.21 -11.08
CA TRP A 366 13.50 17.62 -10.60
C TRP A 366 13.37 17.55 -9.08
N ILE A 367 14.17 16.71 -8.44
CA ILE A 367 14.26 16.64 -6.97
C ILE A 367 15.71 16.65 -6.51
N ASP A 368 15.95 17.13 -5.29
CA ASP A 368 17.25 17.06 -4.62
C ASP A 368 17.44 15.71 -3.88
N GLN A 369 18.60 15.56 -3.22
CA GLN A 369 18.95 14.37 -2.41
C GLN A 369 18.00 14.08 -1.23
N ASN A 370 17.17 15.05 -0.84
CA ASN A 370 16.16 14.94 0.20
C ASN A 370 14.75 14.81 -0.39
N ASN A 371 14.64 14.46 -1.68
CA ASN A 371 13.42 14.39 -2.47
C ASN A 371 12.59 15.69 -2.48
N LYS A 372 13.21 16.85 -2.23
CA LYS A 372 12.54 18.14 -2.33
C LYS A 372 12.51 18.57 -3.80
N LEU A 373 11.36 19.09 -4.25
CA LEU A 373 11.22 19.62 -5.60
C LEU A 373 12.18 20.80 -5.84
N THR A 374 12.85 20.78 -6.98
CA THR A 374 13.68 21.87 -7.47
C THR A 374 12.83 22.96 -8.16
N PRO A 375 13.37 24.16 -8.41
CA PRO A 375 12.67 25.19 -9.19
C PRO A 375 12.18 24.68 -10.55
N ASP A 376 12.92 23.77 -11.19
CA ASP A 376 12.63 23.23 -12.51
C ASP A 376 11.39 22.35 -12.48
N ALA A 377 11.26 21.49 -11.46
CA ALA A 377 10.04 20.73 -11.23
C ALA A 377 8.82 21.65 -11.03
N TYR A 378 8.97 22.76 -10.30
CA TYR A 378 7.87 23.73 -10.14
C TYR A 378 7.53 24.44 -11.45
N ARG A 379 8.52 24.79 -12.28
CA ARG A 379 8.30 25.36 -13.61
C ARG A 379 7.53 24.39 -14.50
N GLU A 380 7.91 23.12 -14.53
CA GLU A 380 7.23 22.08 -15.30
C GLU A 380 5.78 21.88 -14.84
N LEU A 381 5.55 21.72 -13.53
CA LEU A 381 4.20 21.60 -12.98
C LEU A 381 3.35 22.84 -13.29
N LYS A 382 3.93 24.04 -13.28
CA LYS A 382 3.23 25.29 -13.63
C LYS A 382 2.91 25.35 -15.11
N PHE A 383 3.83 24.92 -15.97
CA PHE A 383 3.63 24.83 -17.41
C PHE A 383 2.44 23.91 -17.75
N LEU A 384 2.42 22.69 -17.20
CA LEU A 384 1.32 21.75 -17.39
C LEU A 384 -0.04 22.31 -16.91
N ARG A 385 -0.08 22.98 -15.76
CA ARG A 385 -1.31 23.65 -15.28
C ARG A 385 -1.80 24.78 -16.18
N ASN A 386 -0.92 25.39 -16.97
CA ASN A 386 -1.28 26.49 -17.86
C ASN A 386 -1.76 26.00 -19.23
N GLN A 387 -1.41 24.78 -19.66
CA GLN A 387 -1.90 24.20 -20.90
C GLN A 387 -3.41 23.92 -20.90
N THR A 388 -4.05 23.89 -19.73
CA THR A 388 -5.52 23.77 -19.64
C THR A 388 -6.25 25.08 -19.85
N LYS A 389 -5.56 26.24 -19.81
CA LYS A 389 -6.19 27.49 -20.23
C LYS A 389 -6.59 27.32 -21.69
N ALA A 390 -7.88 27.49 -21.98
CA ALA A 390 -8.35 27.61 -23.35
C ALA A 390 -7.43 28.61 -24.06
N VAL A 391 -6.93 28.22 -25.23
CA VAL A 391 -6.32 29.19 -26.13
C VAL A 391 -7.39 30.26 -26.31
N THR A 392 -7.18 31.44 -25.70
CA THR A 392 -7.98 32.60 -26.07
C THR A 392 -7.74 32.71 -27.56
N THR A 393 -8.76 32.51 -28.38
CA THR A 393 -8.71 32.77 -29.81
C THR A 393 -8.29 34.22 -29.97
N ARG A 394 -6.97 34.47 -30.03
CA ARG A 394 -6.43 35.75 -30.43
C ARG A 394 -6.69 35.78 -31.93
N TYR A 395 -7.58 36.67 -32.32
CA TYR A 395 -8.18 36.85 -33.64
C TYR A 395 -9.35 35.90 -33.94
N VAL A 396 -10.56 36.34 -33.62
CA VAL A 396 -11.65 36.25 -34.60
C VAL A 396 -11.38 37.40 -35.57
N SER A 397 -10.78 37.09 -36.72
CA SER A 397 -10.74 38.07 -37.80
C SER A 397 -12.20 38.40 -38.15
N ASN A 398 -12.58 39.66 -37.99
CA ASN A 398 -13.84 40.20 -38.50
C ASN A 398 -13.70 40.61 -39.98
N GLU A 399 -12.57 40.28 -40.61
CA GLU A 399 -12.37 40.53 -42.03
C GLU A 399 -13.22 39.54 -42.81
N ARG A 400 -14.35 40.05 -43.31
CA ARG A 400 -14.97 39.49 -44.51
C ARG A 400 -13.87 39.40 -45.57
N PHE A 401 -13.37 38.19 -45.81
CA PHE A 401 -12.49 37.94 -46.95
C PHE A 401 -13.16 38.53 -48.20
N TYR A 402 -12.47 39.48 -48.84
CA TYR A 402 -12.93 40.05 -50.10
C TYR A 402 -12.86 38.96 -51.16
N PHE A 403 -14.01 38.42 -51.54
CA PHE A 403 -14.17 37.58 -52.72
C PHE A 403 -14.63 38.48 -53.87
N PRO A 404 -13.79 38.74 -54.90
CA PRO A 404 -14.22 39.51 -56.06
C PRO A 404 -15.26 38.71 -56.84
N ASN A 405 -16.49 39.23 -56.92
CA ASN A 405 -17.61 38.58 -57.61
C ASN A 405 -17.58 38.72 -59.14
N SER A 406 -16.54 39.34 -59.70
CA SER A 406 -16.34 39.40 -61.15
C SER A 406 -14.86 39.63 -61.47
N LEU A 407 -14.29 38.76 -62.30
CA LEU A 407 -13.01 39.04 -62.95
C LEU A 407 -13.26 40.01 -64.11
N ARG A 408 -12.48 41.08 -64.19
CA ARG A 408 -12.52 42.00 -65.34
C ARG A 408 -12.15 41.23 -66.62
N ALA A 409 -12.95 41.38 -67.67
CA ALA A 409 -12.61 40.84 -68.98
C ALA A 409 -11.30 41.47 -69.49
N PRO A 410 -10.44 40.70 -70.19
CA PRO A 410 -9.20 41.22 -70.75
C PRO A 410 -9.51 42.28 -71.81
N MET A 411 -8.81 43.42 -71.75
CA MET A 411 -8.88 44.42 -72.82
C MET A 411 -8.10 43.92 -74.03
N GLU A 412 -8.75 43.86 -75.19
CA GLU A 412 -8.07 43.73 -76.48
C GLU A 412 -7.10 44.91 -76.66
N LYS A 413 -5.85 44.61 -76.97
CA LYS A 413 -4.86 45.63 -77.31
C LYS A 413 -5.31 46.30 -78.62
N PHE A 414 -5.39 47.62 -78.60
CA PHE A 414 -5.52 48.44 -79.80
C PHE A 414 -4.42 48.10 -80.82
N SER A 415 -4.87 48.05 -82.08
CA SER A 415 -4.10 48.00 -83.33
C SER A 415 -2.95 48.99 -83.44
#